data_AF-A0A943Q145-F1
#
_entry.id   AF-A0A943Q145-F1
#
_cell.length_a   1.000
_cell.length_b   1.000
_cell.length_c   1.000
_cell.angle_alpha   90.00
_cell.angle_beta   90.00
_cell.angle_gamma   90.00
#
_symmetry.space_group_name_H-M   'P 1'
#
loop_
_entity.id
_entity.type
_entity.pdbx_description
1 polymer ?
#
loop_
_entity_poly.entity_id
_entity_poly.type
_entity_poly.pdbx_seq_one_letter_code
_entity_poly.pdbx_strand_id
1 'polypeptide(L)'
;MVSYEESYLDKRPQHLCHMCGRCCRVVTTTRTYDELKSMADAGDQGSIDFLKIFEPYSSLEEAREVDAGVVDNVIQRSCVEGNLDKESLTFYKCKYLLSDNKCSIYEERPALCRHCPSTPWAVVPPGCGFEAWLFLKREEAKQKIRKAKEDLLELKLLRTKMKKPEDLQKIDAVVHKIYGMIESYKKYGSENW
;
A
#
# COMPACT_ATOMS: atom_id res chain seq x y z
N MET A 1 -4.79 19.78 -8.09
CA MET A 1 -3.96 18.63 -8.48
C MET A 1 -4.65 17.41 -7.91
N VAL A 2 -5.17 16.51 -8.75
CA VAL A 2 -5.73 15.23 -8.28
C VAL A 2 -4.58 14.46 -7.64
N SER A 3 -4.74 14.02 -6.40
CA SER A 3 -3.68 13.27 -5.73
C SER A 3 -3.43 11.96 -6.50
N TYR A 4 -2.21 11.41 -6.44
CA TYR A 4 -1.91 10.12 -7.09
C TYR A 4 -2.86 9.01 -6.59
N GLU A 5 -3.29 9.10 -5.33
CA GLU A 5 -4.23 8.17 -4.70
C GLU A 5 -5.65 8.31 -5.25
N GLU A 6 -6.14 9.53 -5.49
CA GLU A 6 -7.43 9.77 -6.17
C GLU A 6 -7.40 9.19 -7.60
N SER A 7 -6.33 9.44 -8.37
CA SER A 7 -6.19 8.84 -9.71
C SER A 7 -6.08 7.32 -9.69
N TYR A 8 -5.58 6.70 -8.62
CA TYR A 8 -5.39 5.26 -8.54
C TYR A 8 -6.73 4.54 -8.27
N LEU A 9 -7.51 5.08 -7.33
CA LEU A 9 -8.80 4.53 -6.93
C LEU A 9 -9.85 4.66 -8.04
N ASP A 10 -9.83 5.76 -8.79
CA ASP A 10 -10.72 5.97 -9.94
C ASP A 10 -10.46 4.98 -11.08
N LYS A 11 -9.19 4.58 -11.25
CA LYS A 11 -8.75 3.64 -12.31
C LYS A 11 -8.85 2.18 -11.86
N ARG A 12 -9.33 1.91 -10.65
CA ARG A 12 -9.38 0.54 -10.12
C ARG A 12 -10.58 -0.21 -10.70
N PRO A 13 -10.35 -1.31 -11.44
CA PRO A 13 -11.41 -2.08 -12.07
C PRO A 13 -12.17 -2.93 -11.05
N GLN A 14 -13.28 -2.42 -10.54
CA GLN A 14 -14.06 -3.09 -9.49
C GLN A 14 -14.55 -4.50 -9.89
N HIS A 15 -14.72 -4.75 -11.19
CA HIS A 15 -15.12 -6.04 -11.74
C HIS A 15 -14.09 -7.17 -11.52
N LEU A 16 -12.85 -6.85 -11.14
CA LEU A 16 -11.85 -7.87 -10.78
C LEU A 16 -12.09 -8.49 -9.40
N CYS A 17 -12.95 -7.91 -8.57
CA CYS A 17 -13.24 -8.47 -7.26
C CYS A 17 -14.10 -9.74 -7.37
N HIS A 18 -13.56 -10.89 -6.95
CA HIS A 18 -14.31 -12.15 -6.90
C HIS A 18 -15.30 -12.25 -5.73
N MET A 19 -15.40 -11.21 -4.88
CA MET A 19 -16.26 -11.19 -3.69
C MET A 19 -16.08 -12.41 -2.77
N CYS A 20 -14.85 -12.96 -2.68
CA CYS A 20 -14.56 -14.19 -1.95
C CYS A 20 -14.45 -14.02 -0.42
N GLY A 21 -14.48 -12.78 0.09
CA GLY A 21 -14.39 -12.46 1.52
C GLY A 21 -13.01 -12.69 2.17
N ARG A 22 -12.02 -13.27 1.48
CA ARG A 22 -10.70 -13.60 2.07
C ARG A 22 -9.96 -12.38 2.62
N CYS A 23 -10.02 -11.23 1.94
CA CYS A 23 -9.43 -9.98 2.40
C CYS A 23 -10.14 -9.36 3.63
N CYS A 24 -11.37 -9.78 3.93
CA CYS A 24 -12.08 -9.40 5.16
C CYS A 24 -11.89 -10.44 6.27
N ARG A 25 -11.60 -11.70 5.88
CA ARG A 25 -11.42 -12.80 6.81
C ARG A 25 -10.09 -12.69 7.53
N VAL A 26 -9.02 -12.46 6.77
CA VAL A 26 -7.67 -12.25 7.29
C VAL A 26 -7.12 -11.01 6.62
N VAL A 27 -6.96 -9.94 7.39
CA VAL A 27 -6.31 -8.69 6.97
C VAL A 27 -5.14 -8.38 7.89
N THR A 28 -4.16 -7.65 7.38
CA THR A 28 -3.07 -7.08 8.17
C THR A 28 -2.87 -5.62 7.79
N THR A 29 -2.03 -4.92 8.54
CA THR A 29 -1.58 -3.58 8.18
C THR A 29 -0.06 -3.51 8.27
N THR A 30 0.55 -2.49 7.68
CA THR A 30 1.99 -2.23 7.83
C THR A 30 2.35 -1.58 9.17
N ARG A 31 1.36 -1.39 10.06
CA ARG A 31 1.49 -0.79 11.38
C ARG A 31 1.16 -1.83 12.43
N THR A 32 1.79 -1.72 13.59
CA THR A 32 1.45 -2.56 14.74
C THR A 32 0.09 -2.14 15.31
N TYR A 33 -0.54 -3.01 16.09
CA TYR A 33 -1.79 -2.67 16.75
C TYR A 33 -1.66 -1.47 17.70
N ASP A 34 -0.53 -1.33 18.39
CA ASP A 34 -0.27 -0.21 19.29
C ASP A 34 -0.05 1.11 18.54
N GLU A 35 0.61 1.06 17.38
CA GLU A 35 0.72 2.21 16.48
C GLU A 35 -0.67 2.63 15.98
N LEU A 36 -1.51 1.69 15.53
CA LEU A 36 -2.86 2.00 15.07
C LEU A 36 -3.71 2.65 16.17
N LYS A 37 -3.63 2.15 17.41
CA LYS A 37 -4.32 2.77 18.55
C LYS A 37 -3.83 4.19 18.80
N SER A 38 -2.51 4.38 18.84
CA SER A 38 -1.91 5.69 19.05
C SER A 38 -2.29 6.69 17.94
N MET A 39 -2.35 6.24 16.69
CA MET A 39 -2.78 7.04 15.55
C MET A 39 -4.28 7.38 15.63
N ALA A 40 -5.11 6.44 16.04
CA ALA A 40 -6.54 6.68 16.24
C ALA A 40 -6.80 7.69 17.37
N ASP A 41 -6.06 7.60 18.48
CA ASP A 41 -6.11 8.56 19.58
C ASP A 41 -5.65 9.96 19.14
N ALA A 42 -4.72 10.04 18.19
CA ALA A 42 -4.28 11.28 17.55
C ALA A 42 -5.25 11.84 16.49
N GLY A 43 -6.37 11.16 16.23
CA GLY A 43 -7.41 11.60 15.30
C GLY A 43 -7.23 11.14 13.85
N ASP A 44 -6.36 10.16 13.58
CA ASP A 44 -6.23 9.59 12.24
C ASP A 44 -7.48 8.80 11.85
N GLN A 45 -8.27 9.34 10.93
CA GLN A 45 -9.55 8.75 10.53
C GLN A 45 -9.41 7.33 9.96
N GLY A 46 -8.33 7.04 9.24
CA GLY A 46 -8.08 5.71 8.67
C GLY A 46 -7.90 4.66 9.76
N SER A 47 -7.14 4.98 10.80
CA SER A 47 -6.90 4.11 11.96
C SER A 47 -8.16 3.96 12.81
N ILE A 48 -8.92 5.04 13.03
CA ILE A 48 -10.22 5.01 13.71
C ILE A 48 -11.19 4.05 12.99
N ASP A 49 -11.35 4.23 11.68
CA ASP A 49 -12.25 3.40 10.89
C ASP A 49 -11.80 1.94 10.85
N PHE A 50 -10.48 1.70 10.73
CA PHE A 50 -9.92 0.35 10.72
C PHE A 50 -10.22 -0.37 12.03
N LEU A 51 -9.87 0.24 13.17
CA LEU A 51 -10.07 -0.34 14.51
C LEU A 51 -11.56 -0.52 14.86
N LYS A 52 -12.45 0.28 14.27
CA LYS A 52 -13.90 0.12 14.43
C LYS A 52 -14.43 -1.15 13.75
N ILE A 53 -13.78 -1.65 12.70
CA ILE A 53 -14.27 -2.73 11.83
C ILE A 53 -13.54 -4.04 12.09
N PHE A 54 -12.24 -3.95 12.31
CA PHE A 54 -11.33 -5.08 12.33
C PHE A 54 -10.88 -5.39 13.76
N GLU A 55 -11.15 -6.62 14.18
CA GLU A 55 -10.80 -7.13 15.50
C GLU A 55 -9.55 -8.01 15.37
N PRO A 56 -8.53 -7.82 16.22
CA PRO A 56 -7.32 -8.63 16.14
C PRO A 56 -7.63 -10.09 16.47
N TYR A 57 -6.94 -10.99 15.79
CA TYR A 57 -6.81 -12.37 16.24
C TYR A 57 -5.94 -12.42 17.52
N SER A 58 -6.15 -13.45 18.34
CA SER A 58 -5.41 -13.63 19.59
C SER A 58 -3.97 -14.04 19.35
N SER A 59 -3.71 -14.71 18.21
CA SER A 59 -2.38 -15.13 17.77
C SER A 59 -2.30 -15.24 16.25
N LEU A 60 -1.07 -15.34 15.74
CA LEU A 60 -0.81 -15.62 14.33
C LEU A 60 -1.35 -17.00 13.93
N GLU A 61 -1.28 -17.97 14.84
CA GLU A 61 -1.71 -19.34 14.69
C GLU A 61 -3.22 -19.42 14.51
N GLU A 62 -3.99 -18.64 15.28
CA GLU A 62 -5.44 -18.51 15.10
C GLU A 62 -5.77 -17.97 13.69
N ALA A 63 -5.07 -16.93 13.25
CA ALA A 63 -5.25 -16.41 11.89
C ALA A 63 -4.88 -17.44 10.81
N ARG A 64 -3.84 -18.24 11.05
CA ARG A 64 -3.34 -19.25 10.12
C ARG A 64 -4.27 -20.46 10.01
N GLU A 65 -4.94 -20.85 11.10
CA GLU A 65 -6.00 -21.86 11.06
C GLU A 65 -7.18 -21.43 10.20
N VAL A 66 -7.49 -20.12 10.19
CA VAL A 66 -8.58 -19.56 9.39
C VAL A 66 -8.24 -19.48 7.89
N ASP A 67 -7.04 -19.01 7.54
CA ASP A 67 -6.58 -18.98 6.15
C ASP A 67 -5.03 -18.94 6.06
N ALA A 68 -4.41 -20.12 6.14
CA ALA A 68 -2.96 -20.26 6.05
C ALA A 68 -2.37 -19.67 4.77
N GLY A 69 -3.09 -19.77 3.64
CA GLY A 69 -2.61 -19.24 2.36
C GLY A 69 -2.49 -17.72 2.33
N VAL A 70 -3.39 -17.00 3.02
CA VAL A 70 -3.29 -15.54 3.17
C VAL A 70 -2.20 -15.17 4.15
N VAL A 71 -2.18 -15.82 5.33
CA VAL A 71 -1.19 -15.53 6.39
C VAL A 71 0.22 -15.75 5.88
N ASP A 72 0.49 -16.89 5.25
CA ASP A 72 1.83 -17.23 4.76
C ASP A 72 2.26 -16.30 3.62
N ASN A 73 1.34 -15.90 2.74
CA ASN A 73 1.64 -14.92 1.69
C ASN A 73 1.96 -13.54 2.28
N VAL A 74 1.24 -13.11 3.32
CA VAL A 74 1.56 -11.86 4.04
C VAL A 74 2.92 -11.95 4.70
N ILE A 75 3.26 -13.03 5.40
CA ILE A 75 4.57 -13.19 6.04
C ILE A 75 5.68 -13.16 4.98
N GLN A 76 5.50 -13.88 3.87
CA GLN A 76 6.48 -13.89 2.77
C GLN A 76 6.70 -12.48 2.20
N ARG A 77 5.63 -11.75 1.90
CA ARG A 77 5.71 -10.42 1.28
C ARG A 77 6.16 -9.33 2.25
N SER A 78 5.68 -9.35 3.49
CA SER A 78 5.93 -8.29 4.46
C SER A 78 7.24 -8.52 5.21
N CYS A 79 7.50 -9.74 5.68
CA CYS A 79 8.69 -10.02 6.48
C CYS A 79 9.92 -10.34 5.63
N VAL A 80 9.77 -11.22 4.63
CA VAL A 80 10.92 -11.67 3.84
C VAL A 80 11.30 -10.63 2.78
N GLU A 81 10.32 -10.12 2.04
CA GLU A 81 10.59 -9.10 0.99
C GLU A 81 10.60 -7.67 1.56
N GLY A 82 9.79 -7.39 2.58
CA GLY A 82 9.62 -6.05 3.17
C GLY A 82 10.46 -5.78 4.43
N ASN A 83 11.20 -6.78 4.93
CA ASN A 83 12.04 -6.69 6.13
C ASN A 83 11.28 -6.23 7.40
N LEU A 84 9.99 -6.54 7.50
CA LEU A 84 9.20 -6.35 8.72
C LEU A 84 9.42 -7.51 9.70
N ASP A 85 9.51 -7.18 10.98
CA ASP A 85 9.56 -8.21 12.01
C ASP A 85 8.25 -9.01 12.05
N LYS A 86 8.34 -10.34 12.03
CA LYS A 86 7.17 -11.22 12.08
C LYS A 86 6.39 -11.03 13.38
N GLU A 87 7.06 -10.72 14.49
CA GLU A 87 6.42 -10.48 15.79
C GLU A 87 5.64 -9.16 15.81
N SER A 88 5.94 -8.24 14.89
CA SER A 88 5.21 -6.98 14.75
C SER A 88 3.90 -7.11 13.96
N LEU A 89 3.67 -8.25 13.30
CA LEU A 89 2.46 -8.47 12.50
C LEU A 89 1.27 -8.81 13.38
N THR A 90 0.22 -8.00 13.27
CA THR A 90 -1.11 -8.34 13.78
C THR A 90 -2.03 -8.67 12.60
N PHE A 91 -2.75 -9.78 12.73
CA PHE A 91 -3.82 -10.15 11.81
C PHE A 91 -5.17 -9.84 12.44
N TYR A 92 -6.13 -9.47 11.59
CA TYR A 92 -7.46 -9.07 12.03
C TYR A 92 -8.55 -9.76 11.22
N LYS A 93 -9.73 -9.86 11.83
CA LYS A 93 -10.99 -10.30 11.22
C LYS A 93 -11.98 -9.15 11.14
N CYS A 94 -12.73 -9.07 10.04
CA CYS A 94 -13.83 -8.13 9.91
C CYS A 94 -15.06 -8.65 10.67
N LYS A 95 -15.58 -7.88 11.64
CA LYS A 95 -16.78 -8.25 12.39
C LYS A 95 -18.08 -8.26 11.58
N TYR A 96 -18.06 -7.67 10.37
CA TYR A 96 -19.20 -7.64 9.44
C TYR A 96 -19.15 -8.72 8.36
N LEU A 97 -18.15 -9.62 8.39
CA LEU A 97 -18.08 -10.74 7.46
C LEU A 97 -19.00 -11.88 7.92
N LEU A 98 -19.94 -12.26 7.06
CA LEU A 98 -20.87 -13.36 7.31
C LEU A 98 -20.26 -14.71 6.89
N SER A 99 -20.89 -15.81 7.36
CA SER A 99 -20.47 -17.17 7.05
C SER A 99 -20.54 -17.53 5.55
N ASP A 100 -21.37 -16.84 4.78
CA ASP A 100 -21.47 -16.98 3.32
C ASP A 100 -20.46 -16.09 2.55
N ASN A 101 -19.48 -15.50 3.26
CA ASN A 101 -18.46 -14.57 2.77
C ASN A 101 -18.99 -13.21 2.29
N LYS A 102 -20.26 -12.87 2.57
CA LYS A 102 -20.80 -11.54 2.26
C LYS A 102 -20.61 -10.58 3.43
N CYS A 103 -20.70 -9.29 3.13
CA CYS A 103 -20.62 -8.23 4.11
C CYS A 103 -22.03 -7.84 4.55
N SER A 104 -22.30 -7.84 5.85
CA SER A 104 -23.61 -7.45 6.39
C SER A 104 -23.95 -5.96 6.19
N ILE A 105 -22.93 -5.12 5.96
CA ILE A 105 -23.08 -3.68 5.72
C ILE A 105 -22.63 -3.27 4.31
N TYR A 106 -22.79 -4.14 3.31
CA TYR A 106 -22.16 -3.98 1.97
C TYR A 106 -22.37 -2.59 1.34
N GLU A 107 -23.58 -2.05 1.38
CA GLU A 107 -23.92 -0.73 0.81
C GLU A 107 -23.35 0.43 1.64
N GLU A 108 -23.26 0.25 2.96
CA GLU A 108 -22.77 1.25 3.91
C GLU A 108 -21.28 1.13 4.22
N ARG A 109 -20.56 0.25 3.49
CA ARG A 109 -19.14 0.00 3.71
C ARG A 109 -18.34 1.30 3.66
N PRO A 110 -17.43 1.53 4.62
CA PRO A 110 -16.61 2.73 4.64
C PRO A 110 -15.58 2.76 3.50
N ALA A 111 -14.97 3.93 3.31
CA ALA A 111 -14.03 4.17 2.23
C ALA A 111 -12.90 3.14 2.17
N LEU A 112 -12.29 2.78 3.32
CA LEU A 112 -11.22 1.78 3.35
C LEU A 112 -11.64 0.41 2.78
N CYS A 113 -12.89 -0.01 3.03
CA CYS A 113 -13.43 -1.27 2.51
C CYS A 113 -13.75 -1.14 1.02
N ARG A 114 -14.36 -0.01 0.62
CA ARG A 114 -14.68 0.26 -0.77
C ARG A 114 -13.43 0.35 -1.61
N HIS A 115 -12.33 0.90 -1.08
CA HIS A 115 -11.09 1.22 -1.80
C HIS A 115 -10.02 0.11 -1.75
N CYS A 116 -10.28 -1.04 -1.11
CA CYS A 116 -9.34 -2.16 -1.10
C CYS A 116 -9.24 -2.87 -2.47
N PRO A 117 -8.05 -3.13 -3.03
CA PRO A 117 -6.72 -2.73 -2.54
C PRO A 117 -6.41 -1.24 -2.80
N SER A 118 -6.01 -0.52 -1.75
CA SER A 118 -5.83 0.95 -1.79
C SER A 118 -4.49 1.42 -2.37
N THR A 119 -3.56 0.50 -2.63
CA THR A 119 -2.23 0.80 -3.16
C THR A 119 -1.70 -0.37 -3.99
N PRO A 120 -0.84 -0.13 -5.01
CA PRO A 120 -0.21 -1.21 -5.80
C PRO A 120 0.59 -2.21 -4.97
N TRP A 121 1.03 -1.84 -3.77
CA TRP A 121 1.79 -2.69 -2.85
C TRP A 121 0.93 -3.43 -1.83
N ALA A 122 -0.40 -3.35 -1.93
CA ALA A 122 -1.28 -4.12 -1.07
C ALA A 122 -1.04 -5.62 -1.29
N VAL A 123 -0.85 -6.36 -0.21
CA VAL A 123 -0.79 -7.82 -0.25
C VAL A 123 -2.22 -8.35 -0.35
N VAL A 124 -2.50 -9.08 -1.42
CA VAL A 124 -3.81 -9.68 -1.67
C VAL A 124 -3.74 -11.21 -1.50
N PRO A 125 -4.87 -11.87 -1.20
CA PRO A 125 -4.92 -13.34 -1.17
C PRO A 125 -4.42 -13.96 -2.48
N PRO A 126 -3.74 -15.13 -2.43
CA PRO A 126 -3.36 -15.87 -3.64
C PRO A 126 -4.59 -16.14 -4.53
N GLY A 127 -4.47 -15.87 -5.84
CA GLY A 127 -5.57 -16.02 -6.80
C GLY A 127 -6.61 -14.89 -6.74
N CYS A 128 -6.30 -13.78 -6.09
CA CYS A 128 -7.14 -12.58 -6.12
C CYS A 128 -7.21 -12.02 -7.55
N GLY A 129 -8.41 -11.65 -8.03
CA GLY A 129 -8.56 -11.07 -9.37
C GLY A 129 -7.79 -9.75 -9.57
N PHE A 130 -7.41 -9.05 -8.50
CA PHE A 130 -6.57 -7.86 -8.58
C PHE A 130 -5.07 -8.15 -8.75
N GLU A 131 -4.60 -9.39 -8.61
CA GLU A 131 -3.18 -9.72 -8.56
C GLU A 131 -2.39 -9.23 -9.78
N ALA A 132 -2.90 -9.52 -10.99
CA ALA A 132 -2.29 -9.07 -12.24
C ALA A 132 -2.35 -7.54 -12.41
N TRP A 133 -3.47 -6.93 -12.03
CA TRP A 133 -3.63 -5.48 -12.11
C TRP A 133 -2.66 -4.75 -11.17
N LEU A 134 -2.52 -5.22 -9.92
CA LEU A 134 -1.56 -4.69 -8.96
C LEU A 134 -0.12 -4.85 -9.45
N PHE A 135 0.21 -5.97 -10.10
CA PHE A 135 1.50 -6.15 -10.75
C PHE A 135 1.77 -5.07 -11.79
N LEU A 136 0.83 -4.85 -12.72
CA LEU A 136 0.97 -3.80 -13.74
C LEU A 136 1.13 -2.42 -13.11
N LYS A 137 0.36 -2.10 -12.06
CA LYS A 137 0.48 -0.82 -11.35
C LYS A 137 1.82 -0.64 -10.64
N ARG A 138 2.41 -1.71 -10.10
CA ARG A 138 3.78 -1.67 -9.57
C ARG A 138 4.78 -1.41 -10.70
N GLU A 139 4.66 -2.07 -11.85
CA GLU A 139 5.57 -1.85 -12.98
C GLU A 139 5.45 -0.43 -13.57
N GLU A 140 4.25 0.13 -13.68
CA GLU A 140 4.03 1.53 -14.05
C GLU A 140 4.78 2.49 -13.09
N ALA A 141 4.67 2.25 -11.78
CA ALA A 141 5.37 3.05 -10.78
C ALA A 141 6.90 2.87 -10.87
N LYS A 142 7.40 1.65 -11.04
CA LYS A 142 8.83 1.38 -11.23
C LYS A 142 9.37 2.09 -12.47
N GLN A 143 8.67 2.03 -13.61
CA GLN A 143 9.07 2.74 -14.82
C GLN A 143 9.12 4.26 -14.60
N LYS A 144 8.15 4.83 -13.89
CA LYS A 144 8.17 6.25 -13.53
C LYS A 144 9.39 6.62 -12.69
N ILE A 145 9.78 5.76 -11.74
CA ILE A 145 10.97 5.99 -10.91
C ILE A 145 12.26 5.82 -11.70
N ARG A 146 12.37 4.83 -12.60
CA ARG A 146 13.52 4.70 -13.51
C ARG A 146 13.72 5.95 -14.35
N LYS A 147 12.65 6.43 -14.98
CA LYS A 147 12.68 7.68 -15.74
C LYS A 147 13.09 8.87 -14.89
N ALA A 148 12.59 8.96 -13.65
CA ALA A 148 13.00 10.02 -12.74
C ALA A 148 14.50 9.98 -12.39
N LYS A 149 15.09 8.79 -12.28
CA LYS A 149 16.55 8.63 -12.10
C LYS A 149 17.32 9.06 -13.35
N GLU A 150 16.81 8.76 -14.55
CA GLU A 150 17.38 9.25 -15.82
C GLU A 150 17.32 10.78 -15.90
N ASP A 151 16.14 11.38 -15.66
CA ASP A 151 15.95 12.84 -15.63
C ASP A 151 16.92 13.51 -14.63
N LEU A 152 17.15 12.87 -13.48
CA LEU A 152 18.09 13.34 -12.47
C LEU A 152 19.55 13.37 -12.99
N LEU A 153 19.96 12.36 -13.76
CA LEU A 153 21.28 12.32 -14.38
C LEU A 153 21.41 13.42 -15.44
N GLU A 154 20.39 13.60 -16.28
CA GLU A 154 20.35 14.66 -17.29
C GLU A 154 20.43 16.06 -16.67
N LEU A 155 19.67 16.30 -15.59
CA LEU A 155 19.71 17.58 -14.87
C LEU A 155 21.07 17.84 -14.22
N LYS A 156 21.74 16.81 -13.69
CA LYS A 156 23.11 16.93 -13.17
C LYS A 156 24.09 17.33 -14.28
N LEU A 157 23.96 16.77 -15.49
CA LEU A 157 24.77 17.16 -16.65
C LEU A 157 24.43 18.56 -17.16
N LEU A 158 23.16 18.97 -17.12
CA LEU A 158 22.75 20.31 -17.51
C LEU A 158 23.32 21.35 -16.54
N ARG A 159 23.27 21.06 -15.24
CA ARG A 159 23.81 21.92 -14.18
C ARG A 159 25.28 22.27 -14.40
N THR A 160 26.12 21.34 -14.85
CA THR A 160 27.56 21.59 -15.11
C THR A 160 27.80 22.51 -16.30
N LYS A 161 26.84 22.60 -17.23
CA LYS A 161 26.91 23.45 -18.43
C LYS A 161 26.38 24.86 -18.20
N MET A 162 25.59 25.06 -17.15
CA MET A 162 24.96 26.35 -16.84
C MET A 162 25.88 27.25 -16.00
N LYS A 163 25.79 28.56 -16.25
CA LYS A 163 26.58 29.59 -15.52
C LYS A 163 25.72 30.63 -14.81
N LYS A 164 24.46 30.78 -15.22
CA LYS A 164 23.56 31.79 -14.65
C LYS A 164 23.00 31.28 -13.31
N PRO A 165 23.11 32.06 -12.23
CA PRO A 165 22.60 31.66 -10.91
C PRO A 165 21.11 31.30 -10.91
N GLU A 166 20.29 32.03 -11.67
CA GLU A 166 18.83 31.78 -11.76
C GLU A 166 18.51 30.42 -12.38
N ASP A 167 19.25 30.00 -13.41
CA ASP A 167 19.06 28.71 -14.06
C ASP A 167 19.53 27.56 -13.16
N LEU A 168 20.61 27.77 -12.41
CA LEU A 168 21.09 26.81 -11.41
C LEU A 168 20.06 26.59 -10.30
N GLN A 169 19.45 27.67 -9.79
CA GLN A 169 18.39 27.56 -8.77
C GLN A 169 17.17 26.78 -9.27
N LYS A 170 16.74 27.01 -10.51
CA LYS A 170 15.62 26.26 -11.12
C LYS A 170 15.96 24.77 -11.24
N ILE A 171 17.17 24.43 -11.68
CA ILE A 171 17.63 23.04 -11.78
C ILE A 171 17.64 22.39 -10.39
N ASP A 172 18.22 23.05 -9.39
CA ASP A 172 18.33 22.51 -8.04
C ASP A 172 16.94 22.28 -7.42
N ALA A 173 15.96 23.16 -7.68
CA ALA A 173 14.57 22.96 -7.25
C ALA A 173 13.91 21.72 -7.88
N VAL A 174 14.10 21.50 -9.19
CA VAL A 174 13.58 20.31 -9.87
C VAL A 174 14.26 19.03 -9.37
N VAL A 175 15.58 19.08 -9.20
CA VAL A 175 16.38 17.99 -8.63
C VAL A 175 15.85 17.60 -7.25
N HIS A 176 15.62 18.56 -6.36
CA HIS A 176 15.09 18.31 -5.03
C HIS A 176 13.72 17.63 -5.07
N LYS A 177 12.83 18.07 -5.97
CA LYS A 177 11.51 17.46 -6.16
C LYS A 177 11.60 16.02 -6.67
N ILE A 178 12.49 15.76 -7.63
CA ILE A 178 12.72 14.40 -8.17
C ILE A 178 13.29 13.48 -7.08
N TYR A 179 14.26 13.97 -6.30
CA TYR A 179 14.81 13.22 -5.17
C TYR A 179 13.74 12.85 -4.15
N GLY A 180 12.92 13.81 -3.72
CA GLY A 180 11.81 13.54 -2.79
C GLY A 180 10.82 12.49 -3.32
N MET A 181 10.54 12.54 -4.63
CA MET A 181 9.72 11.50 -5.27
C MET A 181 10.40 10.13 -5.22
N ILE A 182 11.67 9.99 -5.61
CA ILE A 182 12.38 8.70 -5.58
C ILE A 182 12.47 8.14 -4.16
N GLU A 183 12.77 9.01 -3.19
CA GLU A 183 12.92 8.64 -1.78
C GLU A 183 11.62 8.08 -1.19
N SER A 184 10.46 8.62 -1.59
CA SER A 184 9.16 8.11 -1.13
C SER A 184 8.89 6.64 -1.50
N TYR A 185 9.60 6.10 -2.50
CA TYR A 185 9.51 4.69 -2.91
C TYR A 185 10.63 3.81 -2.34
N LYS A 186 11.55 4.35 -1.54
CA LYS A 186 12.65 3.57 -0.96
C LYS A 186 12.16 2.39 -0.13
N LYS A 187 11.08 2.59 0.64
CA LYS A 187 10.39 1.54 1.41
C LYS A 187 9.85 0.37 0.57
N TYR A 188 9.79 0.53 -0.75
CA TYR A 188 9.38 -0.51 -1.70
C TYR A 188 10.56 -1.11 -2.47
N GLY A 189 11.80 -0.74 -2.12
CA GLY A 189 13.01 -1.22 -2.78
C GLY A 189 13.39 -0.44 -4.03
N SER A 190 13.02 0.85 -4.12
CA SER A 190 13.32 1.68 -5.31
C SER A 190 14.79 1.82 -5.65
N GLU A 191 15.68 1.53 -4.70
CA GLU A 191 17.13 1.51 -4.90
C GLU A 191 17.55 0.50 -5.97
N ASN A 192 16.79 -0.59 -6.12
CA ASN A 192 17.10 -1.71 -7.03
C ASN A 192 16.32 -1.68 -8.36
N TRP A 193 15.58 -0.61 -8.66
CA TRP A 193 14.79 -0.48 -9.89
C TRP A 193 15.51 0.22 -11.02
#